data_AF-A0A4D6HBS0-F1
#
_entry.id   AF-A0A4D6HBS0-F1
#
_cell.length_a   1.000
_cell.length_b   1.000
_cell.length_c   1.000
_cell.angle_alpha   90.00
_cell.angle_beta   90.00
_cell.angle_gamma   90.00
#
_symmetry.space_group_name_H-M   'P 1'
#
loop_
_entity.id
_entity.type
_entity.pdbx_description
1 polymer ?
#
loop_
_entity_poly.entity_id
_entity_poly.type
_entity_poly.pdbx_seq_one_letter_code
_entity_poly.pdbx_strand_id
1 'polypeptide(L)'
;MEGLLWLAFTLVLSVLPSLLFLGLWRGLMALRDDELVQRLDAEHFPETTIAPRPTFLGKDIEAVLSIRGPRGGSECPNCGAQSASGVDYCEQCLGSVE
;
A
#
# COMPACT_ATOMS: atom_id res chain seq x y z
N MET A 1 -42.63 26.84 25.19
CA MET A 1 -41.77 26.80 23.98
C MET A 1 -40.32 26.46 24.32
N GLU A 2 -39.81 26.83 25.50
CA GLU A 2 -38.42 26.59 25.89
C GLU A 2 -38.03 25.10 25.95
N GLY A 3 -38.86 24.21 26.52
CA GLY A 3 -38.55 22.78 26.62
C GLY A 3 -38.36 22.08 25.27
N LEU A 4 -39.12 22.48 24.25
CA LEU A 4 -38.97 21.95 22.88
C LEU A 4 -37.62 22.36 22.26
N LEU A 5 -37.16 23.58 22.56
CA LEU A 5 -35.91 24.14 22.06
C LEU A 5 -34.70 23.39 22.65
N TRP A 6 -34.75 23.08 23.95
CA TRP A 6 -33.72 22.26 24.61
C TRP A 6 -33.65 20.85 24.04
N LEU A 7 -34.80 20.18 23.84
CA LEU A 7 -34.83 18.85 23.24
C LEU A 7 -34.27 18.84 21.82
N ALA A 8 -34.63 19.85 21.00
CA ALA A 8 -34.09 19.99 19.65
C ALA A 8 -32.56 20.20 19.67
N PHE A 9 -32.06 21.03 20.58
CA PHE A 9 -30.63 21.30 20.71
C PHE A 9 -29.84 20.05 21.12
N THR A 10 -30.34 19.29 22.11
CA THR A 10 -29.72 18.03 22.53
C THR A 10 -29.73 16.99 21.41
N LEU A 11 -30.83 16.89 20.65
CA LEU A 11 -30.91 15.99 19.51
C LEU A 11 -29.87 16.37 18.44
N VAL A 12 -29.79 17.65 18.07
CA VAL A 12 -28.80 18.11 17.09
C VAL A 12 -27.38 17.85 17.57
N LEU A 13 -27.05 18.20 18.81
CA LEU A 13 -25.72 17.96 19.40
C LEU A 13 -25.33 16.47 19.38
N SER A 14 -26.28 15.56 19.50
CA SER A 14 -26.03 14.13 19.48
C SER A 14 -25.95 13.55 18.06
N VAL A 15 -26.86 13.96 17.16
CA VAL A 15 -27.01 13.35 15.83
C VAL A 15 -26.05 13.98 14.81
N LEU A 16 -25.80 15.28 14.90
CA LEU A 16 -24.92 16.01 14.00
C LEU A 16 -23.50 15.42 13.91
N PRO A 17 -22.78 15.12 15.02
CA PRO A 17 -21.43 14.56 14.92
C PRO A 17 -21.41 13.17 14.27
N SER A 18 -22.42 12.34 14.50
CA SER A 18 -22.54 11.02 13.87
C SER A 18 -22.79 11.14 12.36
N LEU A 19 -23.65 12.07 11.93
CA LEU A 19 -23.90 12.32 10.51
C LEU A 19 -22.66 12.90 9.82
N LEU A 20 -21.95 13.83 10.46
CA LEU A 20 -20.69 14.37 9.95
C LEU A 20 -19.64 13.28 9.78
N PHE A 21 -19.51 12.38 10.76
CA PHE A 21 -18.59 11.26 10.70
C PHE A 21 -18.93 10.30 9.55
N LEU A 22 -20.20 9.90 9.42
CA LEU A 22 -20.65 9.02 8.34
C LEU A 22 -20.51 9.68 6.96
N GLY A 23 -20.80 10.98 6.87
CA GLY A 23 -20.62 11.78 5.65
C GLY A 23 -19.16 11.85 5.24
N LEU A 24 -18.26 12.15 6.19
CA LEU A 24 -16.82 12.18 5.96
C LEU A 24 -16.30 10.80 5.53
N TRP A 25 -16.70 9.74 6.23
CA TRP A 25 -16.32 8.38 5.87
C TRP A 25 -16.77 8.01 4.46
N ARG A 26 -18.05 8.25 4.13
CA ARG A 26 -18.56 8.00 2.77
C ARG A 26 -17.88 8.87 1.72
N GLY A 27 -17.59 10.13 2.03
CA GLY A 27 -16.85 11.02 1.15
C GLY A 27 -15.44 10.47 0.87
N LEU A 28 -14.72 10.08 1.91
CA LEU A 28 -13.40 9.46 1.75
C LEU A 28 -13.45 8.16 0.95
N MET A 29 -14.48 7.33 1.17
CA MET A 29 -14.69 6.10 0.38
C MET A 29 -15.01 6.41 -1.08
N ALA A 30 -15.78 7.47 -1.36
CA ALA A 30 -16.13 7.89 -2.72
C ALA A 30 -14.93 8.49 -3.47
N LEU A 31 -14.09 9.29 -2.80
CA LEU A 31 -12.83 9.75 -3.40
C LEU A 31 -11.84 8.60 -3.62
N ARG A 32 -11.90 7.56 -2.78
CA ARG A 32 -11.13 6.32 -2.97
C ARG A 32 -11.68 5.45 -4.09
N ASP A 33 -12.96 5.59 -4.46
CA ASP A 33 -13.55 4.96 -5.63
C ASP A 33 -13.15 5.72 -6.92
N ASP A 34 -11.84 5.95 -7.05
CA ASP A 34 -10.95 5.88 -8.20
C ASP A 34 -11.55 5.76 -9.62
N GLU A 35 -12.49 6.63 -9.96
CA GLU A 35 -12.88 6.88 -11.35
C GLU A 35 -11.73 7.56 -12.13
N LEU A 36 -10.94 8.39 -11.45
CA LEU A 36 -9.78 9.08 -12.03
C LEU A 36 -8.59 8.13 -12.27
N VAL A 37 -8.32 7.20 -11.35
CA VAL A 37 -7.30 6.17 -11.54
C VAL A 37 -7.69 5.23 -12.68
N GLN A 38 -8.96 4.87 -12.82
CA GLN A 38 -9.44 4.09 -13.98
C GLN A 38 -9.20 4.81 -15.32
N ARG A 39 -9.41 6.13 -15.37
CA ARG A 39 -9.17 6.90 -16.60
C ARG A 39 -7.68 7.05 -16.92
N LEU A 40 -6.84 7.22 -15.89
CA LEU A 40 -5.39 7.17 -16.05
C LEU A 40 -4.90 5.79 -16.51
N ASP A 41 -5.44 4.70 -15.95
CA ASP A 41 -5.12 3.33 -16.38
C ASP A 41 -5.52 3.10 -17.85
N ALA A 42 -6.70 3.58 -18.25
CA ALA A 42 -7.20 3.47 -19.62
C ALA A 42 -6.39 4.32 -20.63
N GLU A 43 -5.84 5.47 -20.21
CA GLU A 43 -5.09 6.36 -21.11
C GLU A 43 -3.56 6.07 -21.11
N HIS A 44 -3.03 5.40 -20.08
CA HIS A 44 -1.59 5.10 -19.96
C HIS A 44 -1.18 3.65 -20.28
N PHE A 45 -2.11 2.72 -20.48
CA PHE A 45 -1.77 1.34 -20.87
C PHE A 45 -2.30 0.95 -22.25
N PRO A 46 -1.64 1.38 -23.34
CA PRO A 46 -1.67 0.60 -24.55
C PRO A 46 -0.94 -0.71 -24.28
N GLU A 47 -1.72 -1.78 -24.16
CA GLU A 47 -1.41 -3.20 -24.38
C GLU A 47 0.02 -3.51 -24.83
N THR A 48 1.00 -3.29 -23.94
CA THR A 48 2.38 -3.70 -24.17
C THR A 48 2.63 -4.85 -23.21
N THR A 49 2.32 -6.04 -23.74
CA THR A 49 3.01 -7.30 -23.45
C THR A 49 4.32 -7.06 -22.70
N ILE A 50 4.44 -7.63 -21.49
CA ILE A 50 5.67 -7.91 -20.68
C ILE A 50 5.66 -7.29 -19.26
N ALA A 51 5.54 -8.22 -18.28
CA ALA A 51 6.09 -8.19 -16.91
C ALA A 51 5.36 -7.40 -15.79
N PRO A 52 5.43 -7.89 -14.53
CA PRO A 52 4.61 -7.43 -13.40
C PRO A 52 5.10 -6.11 -12.80
N ARG A 53 4.15 -5.37 -12.19
CA ARG A 53 4.25 -4.12 -11.42
C ARG A 53 5.66 -3.76 -10.90
N PRO A 54 5.97 -2.45 -10.95
CA PRO A 54 6.30 -1.80 -9.69
C PRO A 54 5.46 -0.53 -9.44
N THR A 55 4.92 -0.49 -8.23
CA THR A 55 4.42 0.67 -7.51
C THR A 55 5.24 1.94 -7.77
N PHE A 56 4.59 2.98 -8.27
CA PHE A 56 5.15 4.31 -8.59
C PHE A 56 5.73 5.08 -7.37
N LEU A 57 5.73 4.48 -6.17
CA LEU A 57 6.37 4.99 -4.96
C LEU A 57 7.73 4.34 -4.65
N GLY A 58 8.22 3.42 -5.51
CA GLY A 58 9.44 2.63 -5.28
C GLY A 58 10.60 2.86 -6.25
N LYS A 59 10.39 3.59 -7.35
CA LYS A 59 11.39 3.66 -8.43
C LYS A 59 12.60 4.53 -8.09
N ASP A 60 12.44 5.53 -7.23
CA ASP A 60 13.51 6.46 -6.86
C ASP A 60 14.42 5.89 -5.76
N ILE A 61 13.91 4.97 -4.93
CA ILE A 61 14.69 4.26 -3.90
C ILE A 61 15.43 3.05 -4.46
N GLU A 62 14.86 2.36 -5.45
CA GLU A 62 15.51 1.18 -6.07
C GLU A 62 16.73 1.58 -6.92
N ALA A 63 16.71 2.75 -7.57
CA ALA A 63 17.86 3.26 -8.31
C ALA A 63 19.05 3.66 -7.41
N VAL A 64 18.77 4.05 -6.16
CA VAL A 64 19.80 4.37 -5.16
C VAL A 64 20.33 3.09 -4.48
N LEU A 65 19.51 2.05 -4.34
CA LEU A 65 19.88 0.76 -3.74
C LEU A 65 20.51 -0.25 -4.73
N SER A 66 20.27 -0.11 -6.04
CA SER A 66 20.81 -1.02 -7.06
C SER A 66 22.30 -0.77 -7.38
N ILE A 67 22.89 0.30 -6.83
CA ILE A 67 24.34 0.47 -6.85
C ILE A 67 24.92 -0.42 -5.74
N ARG A 68 25.16 -1.71 -6.09
CA ARG A 68 26.18 -2.62 -5.53
C ARG A 68 25.67 -3.80 -4.67
N GLY A 69 25.59 -4.98 -5.31
CA GLY A 69 25.67 -6.30 -4.65
C GLY A 69 25.93 -7.40 -5.69
N PRO A 70 27.04 -8.18 -5.63
CA PRO A 70 27.45 -9.09 -6.69
C PRO A 70 26.57 -10.35 -6.71
N ARG A 71 26.13 -10.75 -7.92
CA ARG A 71 25.40 -12.01 -8.20
C ARG A 71 26.35 -13.21 -8.13
N GLY A 72 26.80 -13.57 -6.93
CA GLY A 72 27.80 -14.63 -6.77
C GLY A 72 27.85 -15.29 -5.40
N GLY A 73 26.70 -15.47 -4.73
CA GLY A 73 26.65 -16.29 -3.52
C GLY A 73 26.31 -17.75 -3.83
N SER A 74 26.74 -18.63 -2.94
CA SER A 74 26.49 -20.07 -2.98
C SER A 74 25.01 -20.41 -2.76
N GLU A 75 24.60 -21.57 -3.25
CA GLU A 75 23.28 -22.12 -2.99
C GLU A 75 23.14 -22.52 -1.51
N CYS A 76 22.02 -22.18 -0.88
CA CYS A 76 21.75 -22.50 0.51
C CYS A 76 21.59 -24.02 0.67
N PRO A 77 22.34 -24.69 1.56
CA PRO A 77 22.28 -26.14 1.70
C PRO A 77 20.95 -26.66 2.26
N ASN A 78 20.16 -25.80 2.91
CA ASN A 78 18.91 -26.19 3.55
C ASN A 78 17.69 -26.12 2.61
N CYS A 79 17.67 -25.17 1.67
CA CYS A 79 16.50 -24.95 0.80
C CYS A 79 16.81 -24.87 -0.70
N GLY A 80 18.08 -24.86 -1.10
CA GLY A 80 18.49 -24.75 -2.51
C GLY A 80 18.28 -23.36 -3.12
N ALA A 81 17.99 -22.34 -2.31
CA ALA A 81 17.88 -20.97 -2.79
C ALA A 81 19.26 -20.36 -3.04
N GLN A 82 19.40 -19.52 -4.07
CA GLN A 82 20.64 -18.74 -4.28
C GLN A 82 20.78 -17.71 -3.15
N SER A 83 21.81 -17.86 -2.33
CA SER A 83 22.09 -16.90 -1.26
C SER A 83 22.92 -15.73 -1.81
N ALA A 84 22.81 -14.55 -1.21
CA ALA A 84 23.74 -13.47 -1.49
C ALA A 84 25.14 -13.80 -0.90
N SER A 85 26.22 -13.44 -1.57
CA SER A 85 27.58 -13.72 -1.05
C SER A 85 27.83 -12.93 0.23
N GLY A 86 28.23 -13.61 1.32
CA GLY A 86 28.58 -12.97 2.59
C GLY A 86 27.40 -12.73 3.54
N VAL A 87 26.33 -13.52 3.43
CA VAL A 87 25.23 -13.53 4.40
C VAL A 87 25.31 -14.78 5.27
N ASP A 88 25.13 -14.63 6.59
CA ASP A 88 25.21 -15.74 7.56
C ASP A 88 23.95 -16.61 7.59
N TYR A 89 22.84 -16.12 7.01
CA TYR A 89 21.56 -16.82 6.99
C TYR A 89 20.81 -16.61 5.68
N CYS A 90 19.98 -17.59 5.33
CA CYS A 90 19.18 -17.56 4.12
C CYS A 90 17.87 -16.79 4.35
N GLU A 91 17.54 -15.87 3.45
CA GLU A 91 16.31 -15.07 3.50
C GLU A 91 15.02 -15.88 3.29
N GLN A 92 15.10 -17.07 2.67
CA GLN A 92 13.93 -17.89 2.36
C GLN A 92 13.58 -18.88 3.47
N CYS A 93 14.58 -19.57 4.01
CA CYS A 93 14.38 -20.61 5.02
C CYS A 93 14.83 -20.20 6.42
N LEU A 94 15.44 -19.02 6.57
CA LEU A 94 15.99 -18.50 7.83
C LEU A 94 17.03 -19.44 8.47
N GLY A 95 17.58 -20.38 7.69
CA GLY A 95 18.62 -21.31 8.11
C GLY A 95 20.02 -20.73 7.89
N SER A 96 21.00 -21.25 8.63
CA SER A 96 22.42 -20.92 8.43
C SER A 96 22.88 -21.34 7.03
N VAL A 97 23.73 -20.51 6.40
CA VAL A 97 24.30 -20.77 5.05
C VAL A 97 25.71 -21.38 5.14
N GLU A 98 26.24 -21.55 6.35
CA GLU A 98 27.51 -22.23 6.64
C GLU A 98 27.45 -23.76 6.46
#